data_AF-K7K3S9-F1
#
_entry.id   AF-K7K3S9-F1
#
_cell.length_a   1.000
_cell.length_b   1.000
_cell.length_c   1.000
_cell.angle_alpha   90.00
_cell.angle_beta   90.00
_cell.angle_gamma   90.00
#
_symmetry.space_group_name_H-M   'P 1'
#
loop_
_entity.id
_entity.type
_entity.pdbx_description
1 polymer ?
#
loop_
_entity_poly.entity_id
_entity_poly.type
_entity_poly.pdbx_seq_one_letter_code
_entity_poly.pdbx_strand_id
1 'polypeptide(L)'
;MLKSLVTIIVFLLIVRAQDDLGDDSIFDGRKTVCVLNGMNDDILVYLHCQSRYNDLGQHVLAVGEYQEWSFRDNIRDTTLFWCTMDAGKVHASFQVYRAEIEEKLCDSQCNRTLTNDGGYFYDQFHGYWEKRLSWYIP
;
A
#
# COMPACT_ATOMS: atom_id res chain seq x y z
N MET A 1 -3.14 -42.02 34.78
CA MET A 1 -3.98 -40.86 34.39
C MET A 1 -3.31 -39.52 34.73
N LEU A 2 -2.82 -39.32 35.96
CA LEU A 2 -2.16 -38.06 36.37
C LEU A 2 -0.96 -37.65 35.51
N LYS A 3 -0.08 -38.59 35.12
CA LYS A 3 1.07 -38.30 34.23
C LYS A 3 0.62 -37.70 32.89
N SER A 4 -0.40 -38.28 32.27
CA SER A 4 -0.95 -37.82 30.99
C SER A 4 -1.56 -36.41 31.11
N LEU A 5 -2.26 -36.11 32.20
CA LEU A 5 -2.79 -34.76 32.45
C LEU A 5 -1.67 -33.73 32.59
N VAL A 6 -0.60 -34.05 33.32
CA VAL A 6 0.56 -33.16 33.46
C VAL A 6 1.22 -32.93 32.11
N THR A 7 1.42 -33.97 31.29
CA THR A 7 1.98 -33.82 29.93
C THR A 7 1.10 -32.95 29.04
N ILE A 8 -0.23 -33.11 29.09
CA ILE A 8 -1.17 -32.27 28.34
C ILE A 8 -1.12 -30.82 28.80
N ILE A 9 -1.09 -30.56 30.11
CA ILE A 9 -1.01 -29.18 30.64
C ILE A 9 0.31 -28.53 30.25
N VAL A 10 1.44 -29.24 30.37
CA VAL A 10 2.76 -28.75 29.93
C VAL A 10 2.76 -28.47 28.44
N PHE A 11 2.20 -29.36 27.61
CA PHE A 11 2.08 -29.13 26.17
C PHE A 11 1.20 -27.92 25.86
N LEU A 12 0.08 -27.74 26.55
CA LEU A 12 -0.77 -26.55 26.40
C LEU A 12 -0.06 -25.27 26.87
N LEU A 13 0.77 -25.32 27.91
CA LEU A 13 1.59 -24.17 28.35
C LEU A 13 2.68 -23.86 27.33
N ILE A 14 3.31 -24.87 26.73
CA ILE A 14 4.30 -24.69 25.66
C ILE A 14 3.63 -24.11 24.42
N VAL A 15 2.46 -24.62 24.00
CA VAL A 15 1.70 -24.06 22.87
C VAL A 15 1.35 -22.60 23.14
N ARG A 16 0.85 -22.29 24.34
CA ARG A 16 0.57 -20.89 24.75
C ARG A 16 1.80 -20.00 24.80
N ALA A 17 2.98 -20.56 25.09
CA ALA A 17 4.25 -19.82 25.10
C ALA A 17 4.85 -19.67 23.69
N GLN A 18 4.58 -20.62 22.78
CA GLN A 18 5.02 -20.55 21.38
C GLN A 18 4.24 -19.50 20.59
N ASP A 19 3.00 -19.20 20.98
CA ASP A 19 2.23 -18.10 20.39
C ASP A 19 2.89 -16.73 20.60
N ASP A 20 3.79 -16.59 21.60
CA ASP A 20 4.43 -15.33 21.99
C ASP A 20 5.89 -15.17 21.49
N LEU A 21 6.45 -16.21 20.85
CA LEU A 21 7.83 -16.18 20.30
C LEU A 21 7.87 -16.23 18.77
N GLY A 22 6.71 -16.13 18.13
CA GLY A 22 6.58 -16.07 16.68
C GLY A 22 6.97 -14.71 16.12
N ASP A 23 8.28 -14.43 16.12
CA ASP A 23 8.97 -13.57 15.16
C ASP A 23 8.16 -12.39 14.58
N ASP A 24 8.05 -11.32 15.38
CA ASP A 24 7.47 -10.02 15.00
C ASP A 24 8.07 -9.43 13.69
N SER A 25 9.14 -10.01 13.15
CA SER A 25 9.86 -9.45 11.99
C SER A 25 9.47 -10.02 10.62
N ILE A 26 8.96 -11.26 10.50
CA ILE A 26 8.89 -11.91 9.18
C ILE A 26 7.58 -11.68 8.40
N PHE A 27 6.48 -11.25 9.04
CA PHE A 27 5.29 -10.80 8.31
C PHE A 27 4.56 -9.67 9.07
N ASP A 28 5.19 -8.50 9.21
CA ASP A 28 4.50 -7.31 9.73
C ASP A 28 3.20 -7.04 8.94
N GLY A 29 3.05 -7.54 7.71
CA GLY A 29 1.85 -7.38 6.88
C GLY A 29 1.52 -5.90 6.61
N ARG A 30 2.44 -5.02 7.01
CA ARG A 30 2.37 -3.60 6.87
C ARG A 30 2.77 -3.29 5.45
N LYS A 31 1.85 -2.63 4.78
CA LYS A 31 2.05 -2.13 3.44
C LYS A 31 2.20 -0.62 3.51
N THR A 32 3.05 -0.09 2.66
CA THR A 32 3.29 1.33 2.49
C THR A 32 3.08 1.66 1.02
N VAL A 33 2.15 2.58 0.75
CA VAL A 33 1.93 3.10 -0.60
C VAL A 33 2.65 4.42 -0.68
N CYS A 34 3.47 4.58 -1.72
CA CYS A 34 4.17 5.82 -2.02
C CYS A 34 3.76 6.28 -3.42
N VAL A 35 3.26 7.52 -3.51
CA VAL A 35 2.85 8.17 -4.76
C VAL A 35 3.75 9.35 -5.02
N LEU A 36 4.66 9.17 -5.98
CA LEU A 36 5.62 10.19 -6.41
C LEU A 36 5.02 11.08 -7.50
N ASN A 37 5.24 12.40 -7.40
CA ASN A 37 5.11 13.30 -8.53
C ASN A 37 6.39 13.22 -9.39
N GLY A 38 6.30 12.51 -10.51
CA GLY A 38 7.35 12.39 -11.53
C GLY A 38 7.02 13.17 -12.81
N MET A 39 6.24 14.25 -12.71
CA MET A 39 5.96 15.13 -13.85
C MET A 39 7.18 16.00 -14.19
N ASN A 40 7.19 16.54 -15.40
CA ASN A 40 8.17 17.54 -15.85
C ASN A 40 7.67 18.97 -15.56
N ASP A 41 8.50 19.96 -15.90
CA ASP A 41 8.13 21.39 -15.98
C ASP A 41 7.51 21.98 -14.70
N ASP A 42 7.97 21.50 -13.54
CA ASP A 42 7.51 21.94 -12.22
C ASP A 42 6.00 21.83 -12.01
N ILE A 43 5.33 20.91 -12.73
CA ILE A 43 3.89 20.70 -12.60
C ILE A 43 3.57 20.20 -11.20
N LEU A 44 2.82 21.01 -10.46
CA LEU A 44 2.29 20.64 -9.15
C LEU A 44 1.16 19.62 -9.31
N VAL A 45 1.19 18.60 -8.45
CA VAL A 45 0.12 17.61 -8.32
C VAL A 45 -0.62 17.87 -7.02
N TYR A 46 -1.92 18.17 -7.13
CA TYR A 46 -2.84 18.23 -6.00
C TYR A 46 -3.47 16.86 -5.85
N LEU A 47 -3.01 16.09 -4.86
CA LEU A 47 -3.40 14.70 -4.66
C LEU A 47 -4.18 14.55 -3.36
N HIS A 48 -5.44 14.15 -3.47
CA HIS A 48 -6.28 13.78 -2.34
C HIS A 48 -6.49 12.27 -2.37
N CYS A 49 -6.10 11.58 -1.31
CA CYS A 49 -6.23 10.13 -1.22
C CYS A 49 -7.01 9.73 0.02
N GLN A 50 -7.75 8.63 -0.06
CA GLN A 50 -8.54 8.13 1.04
C GLN A 50 -8.90 6.66 0.86
N SER A 51 -9.32 6.05 1.96
CA SER A 51 -10.05 4.78 2.00
C SER A 51 -11.47 5.03 2.50
N ARG A 52 -12.25 3.96 2.67
CA ARG A 52 -13.61 4.05 3.22
C ARG A 52 -13.70 4.75 4.58
N TYR A 53 -12.68 4.60 5.43
CA TYR A 53 -12.74 5.05 6.82
C TYR A 53 -11.61 6.00 7.22
N ASN A 54 -10.66 6.24 6.32
CA ASN A 54 -9.49 7.07 6.59
C ASN A 54 -9.25 8.00 5.41
N ASP A 55 -9.46 9.29 5.64
CA ASP A 55 -9.12 10.36 4.72
C ASP A 55 -7.68 10.80 4.98
N LEU A 56 -6.79 10.65 3.99
CA LEU A 56 -5.38 11.04 4.09
C LEU A 56 -5.17 12.53 3.80
N GLY A 57 -6.23 13.20 3.33
CA GLY A 57 -6.27 14.62 3.04
C GLY A 57 -5.66 14.96 1.68
N GLN A 58 -5.71 16.27 1.41
CA GLN A 58 -5.15 16.90 0.21
C GLN A 58 -3.67 17.22 0.44
N HIS A 59 -2.82 16.82 -0.49
CA HIS A 59 -1.39 17.13 -0.51
C HIS A 59 -1.03 17.81 -1.82
N VAL A 60 -0.14 18.79 -1.76
CA VAL A 60 0.40 19.46 -2.95
C VAL A 60 1.83 18.98 -3.11
N LEU A 61 2.11 18.28 -4.19
CA LEU A 61 3.41 17.67 -4.44
C LEU A 61 4.11 18.43 -5.57
N ALA A 62 5.26 19.02 -5.28
CA ALA A 62 6.18 19.48 -6.31
C ALA A 62 6.86 18.30 -7.01
N VAL A 63 7.53 18.56 -8.13
CA VAL A 63 8.27 17.51 -8.86
C VAL A 63 9.33 16.90 -7.95
N GLY A 64 9.33 15.57 -7.85
CA GLY A 64 10.19 14.80 -6.96
C GLY A 64 9.67 14.62 -5.54
N GLU A 65 8.57 15.29 -5.15
CA GLU A 65 7.90 15.06 -3.88
C GLU A 65 6.89 13.92 -3.97
N TYR A 66 6.57 13.32 -2.83
CA TYR A 66 5.68 12.18 -2.75
C TYR A 66 4.74 12.27 -1.54
N GLN A 67 3.58 11.63 -1.68
CA GLN A 67 2.71 11.30 -0.56
C GLN A 67 2.92 9.83 -0.20
N GLU A 68 3.10 9.54 1.09
CA GLU A 68 3.29 8.18 1.60
C GLU A 68 2.39 7.92 2.81
N TRP A 69 1.85 6.71 2.88
CA TRP A 69 1.13 6.22 4.05
C TRP A 69 1.27 4.72 4.20
N SER A 70 1.13 4.23 5.43
CA SER A 70 1.16 2.80 5.72
C SER A 70 -0.11 2.33 6.39
N PHE A 71 -0.43 1.06 6.17
CA PHE A 71 -1.60 0.39 6.71
C PHE A 71 -1.35 -1.13 6.75
N ARG A 72 -2.32 -1.86 7.29
CA ARG A 72 -2.42 -3.31 7.15
C ARG A 72 -3.71 -3.64 6.44
N ASP A 73 -3.68 -4.67 5.60
CA ASP A 73 -4.90 -5.12 4.96
C ASP A 73 -5.91 -5.65 5.98
N ASN A 74 -7.19 -5.42 5.70
CA ASN A 74 -8.23 -6.02 6.53
C ASN A 74 -8.28 -7.53 6.29
N ILE A 75 -8.73 -8.29 7.28
CA ILE A 75 -8.78 -9.76 7.28
C ILE A 75 -9.58 -10.35 6.10
N ARG A 76 -10.40 -9.55 5.39
CA ARG A 76 -11.17 -9.98 4.21
C ARG A 76 -10.48 -9.63 2.89
N ASP A 77 -9.28 -9.08 2.91
CA ASP A 77 -8.50 -8.64 1.76
C ASP A 77 -9.28 -7.67 0.85
N THR A 78 -10.12 -6.82 1.46
CA THR A 78 -10.98 -5.85 0.74
C THR A 78 -10.47 -4.41 0.80
N THR A 79 -9.23 -4.19 1.25
CA THR A 79 -8.70 -2.84 1.45
C THR A 79 -8.62 -2.12 0.12
N LEU A 80 -9.11 -0.88 0.10
CA LEU A 80 -9.14 -0.04 -1.07
C LEU A 80 -8.77 1.38 -0.69
N PHE A 81 -7.77 1.92 -1.38
CA PHE A 81 -7.51 3.36 -1.43
C PHE A 81 -7.75 3.87 -2.85
N TRP A 82 -8.39 5.03 -2.93
CA TRP A 82 -8.53 5.79 -4.16
C TRP A 82 -8.02 7.20 -3.96
N CYS A 83 -7.64 7.83 -5.06
CA CYS A 83 -7.18 9.20 -5.07
C CYS A 83 -7.91 10.00 -6.15
N THR A 84 -8.03 11.29 -5.92
CA THR A 84 -8.29 12.30 -6.95
C THR A 84 -7.05 13.15 -7.15
N MET A 85 -6.79 13.51 -8.39
CA MET A 85 -5.63 14.28 -8.79
C MET A 85 -6.08 15.47 -9.64
N ASP A 86 -5.56 16.65 -9.32
CA ASP A 86 -5.55 17.80 -10.21
C ASP A 86 -4.10 18.16 -10.56
N ALA A 87 -3.80 18.21 -11.86
CA ALA A 87 -2.49 18.59 -12.37
C ALA A 87 -2.64 19.29 -13.74
N GLY A 88 -2.18 20.53 -13.83
CA GLY A 88 -2.41 21.37 -15.01
C GLY A 88 -3.91 21.54 -15.31
N LYS A 89 -4.38 20.94 -16.42
CA LYS A 89 -5.80 20.92 -16.82
C LYS A 89 -6.46 19.54 -16.68
N VAL A 90 -5.73 18.56 -16.15
CA VAL A 90 -6.21 17.19 -15.98
C VAL A 90 -6.76 17.03 -14.58
N HIS A 91 -8.00 16.55 -14.51
CA HIS A 91 -8.61 16.00 -13.31
C HIS A 91 -8.77 14.49 -13.49
N ALA A 92 -8.27 13.69 -12.56
CA ALA A 92 -8.36 12.24 -12.62
C ALA A 92 -8.80 11.65 -11.27
N SER A 93 -9.53 10.55 -11.32
CA SER A 93 -9.86 9.73 -10.15
C SER A 93 -9.48 8.28 -10.43
N PHE A 94 -8.77 7.65 -9.48
CA PHE A 94 -8.24 6.31 -9.68
C PHE A 94 -8.07 5.55 -8.37
N GLN A 95 -8.05 4.22 -8.47
CA GLN A 95 -7.70 3.35 -7.36
C GLN A 95 -6.18 3.24 -7.31
N VAL A 96 -5.58 3.66 -6.20
CA VAL A 96 -4.12 3.65 -6.01
C VAL A 96 -3.65 2.34 -5.39
N TYR A 97 -4.54 1.69 -4.64
CA TYR A 97 -4.30 0.40 -4.00
C TYR A 97 -5.60 -0.38 -3.87
N ARG A 98 -5.61 -1.62 -4.34
CA ARG A 98 -6.66 -2.63 -4.06
C ARG A 98 -6.00 -3.94 -3.65
N ALA A 99 -6.25 -4.40 -2.42
CA ALA A 99 -5.62 -5.59 -1.85
C ALA A 99 -5.60 -6.81 -2.80
N GLU A 100 -6.76 -7.19 -3.33
CA GLU A 100 -6.94 -8.32 -4.26
C GLU A 100 -6.01 -8.32 -5.50
N ILE A 101 -5.57 -7.14 -5.93
CA ILE A 101 -4.66 -6.96 -7.07
C ILE A 101 -3.23 -6.75 -6.56
N GLU A 102 -3.06 -5.83 -5.62
CA GLU A 102 -1.77 -5.30 -5.24
C GLU A 102 -0.95 -6.28 -4.40
N GLU A 103 -1.58 -7.20 -3.67
CA GLU A 103 -0.86 -8.28 -2.96
C GLU A 103 -0.01 -9.14 -3.90
N LYS A 104 -0.37 -9.22 -5.18
CA LYS A 104 0.37 -9.97 -6.21
C LYS A 104 1.45 -9.16 -6.90
N LEU A 105 1.54 -7.86 -6.62
CA LEU A 105 2.44 -6.90 -7.28
C LEU A 105 3.38 -6.22 -6.30
N CYS A 106 2.97 -6.08 -5.04
CA CYS A 106 3.75 -5.46 -3.97
C CYS A 106 3.44 -6.09 -2.59
N ASP A 107 4.47 -6.16 -1.74
CA ASP A 107 4.43 -6.77 -0.42
C ASP A 107 4.42 -5.65 0.62
N SER A 108 5.59 -5.12 1.00
CA SER A 108 5.69 -4.02 1.96
C SER A 108 5.71 -2.63 1.31
N GLN A 109 6.24 -2.49 0.09
CA GLN A 109 6.33 -1.20 -0.62
C GLN A 109 5.59 -1.25 -1.96
N CYS A 110 4.52 -0.46 -2.06
CA CYS A 110 3.69 -0.32 -3.24
C CYS A 110 3.94 1.05 -3.90
N ASN A 111 4.93 1.11 -4.79
CA ASN A 111 5.36 2.37 -5.40
C ASN A 111 4.51 2.75 -6.62
N ARG A 112 4.20 4.05 -6.73
CA ARG A 112 3.48 4.69 -7.83
C ARG A 112 4.23 5.92 -8.29
N THR A 113 4.19 6.21 -9.59
CA THR A 113 4.67 7.49 -10.11
C THR A 113 3.64 8.09 -11.06
N LEU A 114 3.34 9.37 -10.84
CA LEU A 114 2.46 10.18 -11.68
C LEU A 114 3.33 11.00 -12.62
N THR A 115 3.12 10.89 -13.92
CA THR A 115 3.93 11.55 -14.95
C THR A 115 3.03 12.33 -15.91
N ASN A 116 3.60 13.06 -16.86
CA ASN A 116 2.83 13.82 -17.87
C ASN A 116 1.86 12.96 -18.69
N ASP A 117 2.17 11.67 -18.91
CA ASP A 117 1.43 10.80 -19.83
C ASP A 117 0.58 9.72 -19.14
N GLY A 118 0.67 9.61 -17.81
CA GLY A 118 -0.05 8.58 -17.06
C GLY A 118 0.52 8.29 -15.68
N GLY A 119 -0.14 7.32 -15.04
CA GLY A 119 0.23 6.80 -13.73
C GLY A 119 0.77 5.38 -13.87
N TYR A 120 1.94 5.16 -13.29
CA TYR A 120 2.66 3.89 -13.35
C TYR A 120 2.72 3.24 -11.97
N PHE A 121 2.57 1.93 -11.95
CA PHE A 121 2.52 1.11 -10.75
C PHE A 121 3.68 0.13 -10.84
N TYR A 122 4.54 0.10 -9.82
CA TYR A 122 5.68 -0.81 -9.82
C TYR A 122 5.24 -2.22 -9.43
N ASP A 123 5.57 -3.19 -10.27
CA ASP A 123 5.52 -4.61 -9.96
C ASP A 123 6.87 -5.00 -9.35
N GLN A 124 6.88 -5.20 -8.03
CA GLN A 124 8.10 -5.52 -7.29
C GLN A 124 8.62 -6.93 -7.60
N PHE A 125 7.73 -7.85 -7.97
CA PHE A 125 8.06 -9.26 -8.12
C PHE A 125 8.65 -9.54 -9.51
N HIS A 126 8.27 -8.75 -10.51
CA HIS A 126 8.83 -8.82 -11.86
C HIS A 126 9.81 -7.69 -12.19
N GLY A 127 9.89 -6.64 -11.37
CA GLY A 127 10.89 -5.60 -11.46
C GLY A 127 10.65 -4.58 -12.58
N TYR A 128 9.40 -4.28 -12.91
CA TYR A 128 9.06 -3.30 -13.94
C TYR A 128 7.92 -2.36 -13.53
N TRP A 129 7.80 -1.24 -14.23
CA TRP A 129 6.70 -0.29 -14.09
C TRP A 129 5.60 -0.59 -15.09
N GLU A 130 4.38 -0.79 -14.61
CA GLU A 130 3.20 -0.96 -15.45
C GLU A 130 2.42 0.35 -15.57
N LYS A 131 2.19 0.81 -16.79
CA LYS A 131 1.30 1.95 -17.03
C LYS A 131 -0.15 1.52 -16.84
N ARG A 132 -0.79 1.93 -15.74
CA ARG A 132 -2.18 1.56 -15.41
C ARG A 132 -3.17 2.69 -15.64
N LEU A 133 -2.69 3.93 -15.70
CA LEU A 133 -3.50 5.12 -15.93
C LEU A 133 -2.94 5.91 -17.10
N SER A 134 -3.81 6.59 -17.85
CA SER A 134 -3.40 7.38 -19.02
C SER A 134 -4.09 8.73 -19.00
N TRP A 135 -3.30 9.77 -19.30
CA TRP A 135 -3.75 11.14 -19.52
C TRP A 135 -2.72 11.85 -20.39
N TYR A 136 -2.93 13.14 -20.62
CA TYR A 136 -1.97 13.97 -21.32
C TYR A 136 -1.91 15.35 -20.65
N ILE A 137 -0.75 15.64 -20.05
CA ILE A 137 -0.40 16.94 -19.52
C ILE A 137 0.80 17.41 -20.36
N PRO A 138 0.67 18.52 -21.10
CA PRO A 138 1.72 19.05 -21.95
C PRO A 138 3.05 19.23 -21.23
#